data_AF-N1U995-F1
#
_entry.id   AF-N1U995-F1
#
_cell.length_a   1.000
_cell.length_b   1.000
_cell.length_c   1.000
_cell.angle_alpha   90.00
_cell.angle_beta   90.00
_cell.angle_gamma   90.00
#
_symmetry.space_group_name_H-M   'P 1'
#
loop_
_entity.id
_entity.type
_entity.pdbx_description
1 polymer ?
#
loop_
_entity_poly.entity_id
_entity_poly.type
_entity_poly.pdbx_seq_one_letter_code
_entity_poly.pdbx_strand_id
1 'polypeptide(L)'
;MKALSDYLGIQVIRKNQDGPRPAYPYCAYGALARSKDAENIRYPKPNSDQTKISTEYFIPEEAKISLSFYNANTEKPLDSLYELANKSREWFEIHGKSEVEKIGIVVDDFSSIQDRTTLLDVVYEYQIGFDFRIRGFRKAELVVDAIDLESTFNSIDWENE
;
A
#
# COMPACT_ATOMS: atom_id res chain seq x y z
N MET A 1 -6.99 6.87 -3.20
CA MET A 1 -6.52 7.77 -4.29
C MET A 1 -7.62 8.62 -4.88
N LYS A 2 -8.81 8.08 -5.22
CA LYS A 2 -9.95 8.91 -5.66
C LYS A 2 -10.34 9.98 -4.62
N ALA A 3 -10.52 9.59 -3.36
CA ALA A 3 -10.81 10.52 -2.27
C ALA A 3 -9.76 11.64 -2.09
N LEU A 4 -8.48 11.33 -2.34
CA LEU A 4 -7.40 12.33 -2.33
C LEU A 4 -7.53 13.29 -3.52
N SER A 5 -7.87 12.76 -4.71
CA SER A 5 -8.14 13.56 -5.91
C SER A 5 -9.27 14.56 -5.68
N ASP A 6 -10.38 14.08 -5.07
CA ASP A 6 -11.54 14.89 -4.76
C ASP A 6 -11.21 15.98 -3.73
N TYR A 7 -10.37 15.68 -2.73
CA TYR A 7 -9.91 16.65 -1.73
C TYR A 7 -8.98 17.72 -2.30
N LEU A 8 -8.04 17.33 -3.17
CA LEU A 8 -7.07 18.26 -3.76
C LEU A 8 -7.65 19.06 -4.94
N GLY A 9 -8.75 18.61 -5.53
CA GLY A 9 -9.34 19.22 -6.73
C GLY A 9 -8.50 19.03 -8.00
N ILE A 10 -7.52 18.13 -7.98
CA ILE A 10 -6.64 17.81 -9.12
C ILE A 10 -6.70 16.32 -9.42
N GLN A 11 -6.30 15.94 -10.64
CA GLN A 11 -6.27 14.53 -11.02
C GLN A 11 -5.11 13.79 -10.35
N VAL A 12 -5.40 12.65 -9.72
CA VAL A 12 -4.41 11.72 -9.16
C VAL A 12 -4.33 10.48 -10.03
N ILE A 13 -3.20 10.27 -10.72
CA ILE A 13 -2.97 9.15 -11.64
C ILE A 13 -1.90 8.19 -11.13
N ARG A 14 -1.90 6.95 -11.64
CA ARG A 14 -0.78 6.03 -11.40
C ARG A 14 0.38 6.38 -12.33
N LYS A 15 1.62 6.36 -11.81
CA LYS A 15 2.83 6.49 -12.63
C LYS A 15 2.98 5.31 -13.60
N ASN A 16 3.69 5.54 -14.70
CA ASN A 16 4.02 4.53 -15.72
C ASN A 16 2.75 3.89 -16.32
N GLN A 17 1.84 4.74 -16.79
CA GLN A 17 0.65 4.31 -17.53
C GLN A 17 0.77 4.77 -18.98
N ASP A 18 0.37 3.91 -19.91
CA ASP A 18 0.26 4.25 -21.31
C ASP A 18 -1.01 5.09 -21.52
N GLY A 19 -0.84 6.38 -21.75
CA GLY A 19 -1.95 7.30 -21.94
C GLY A 19 -1.50 8.76 -22.10
N PRO A 20 -2.40 9.64 -22.56
CA PRO A 20 -2.11 11.06 -22.61
C PRO A 20 -1.86 11.61 -21.20
N ARG A 21 -0.87 12.51 -21.07
CA ARG A 21 -0.59 13.18 -19.80
C ARG A 21 -1.80 14.05 -19.40
N PRO A 22 -2.20 14.04 -18.11
CA PRO A 22 -3.20 14.97 -17.60
C PRO A 22 -2.84 16.44 -17.82
N ALA A 23 -3.84 17.31 -17.77
CA ALA A 23 -3.61 18.75 -17.68
C ALA A 23 -2.95 19.10 -16.33
N TYR A 24 -2.04 20.07 -16.34
CA TYR A 24 -1.42 20.59 -15.13
C TYR A 24 -2.40 21.47 -14.33
N PRO A 25 -2.27 21.52 -12.98
CA PRO A 25 -1.43 20.66 -12.15
C PRO A 25 -2.06 19.28 -11.92
N TYR A 26 -1.23 18.24 -11.83
CA TYR A 26 -1.70 16.88 -11.51
C TYR A 26 -0.75 16.17 -10.53
N CYS A 27 -1.26 15.11 -9.92
CA CYS A 27 -0.52 14.25 -9.00
C CYS A 27 -0.38 12.85 -9.62
N ALA A 28 0.80 12.24 -9.47
CA ALA A 28 1.05 10.86 -9.83
C ALA A 28 1.61 10.06 -8.65
N TYR A 29 1.11 8.85 -8.44
CA TYR A 29 1.59 7.94 -7.40
C TYR A 29 2.22 6.68 -7.99
N GLY A 30 3.24 6.15 -7.33
CA GLY A 30 3.88 4.88 -7.71
C GLY A 30 4.35 4.10 -6.50
N ALA A 31 4.24 2.77 -6.54
CA ALA A 31 4.83 1.92 -5.52
C ALA A 31 6.33 1.77 -5.81
N LEU A 32 7.17 2.14 -4.84
CA LEU A 32 8.62 2.04 -4.92
C LEU A 32 9.10 0.64 -4.52
N ALA A 33 8.56 0.13 -3.42
CA ALA A 33 8.90 -1.17 -2.87
C ALA A 33 7.68 -1.79 -2.19
N ARG A 34 7.65 -3.11 -2.14
CA ARG A 34 6.72 -3.90 -1.34
C ARG A 34 7.54 -4.88 -0.52
N SER A 35 7.26 -4.92 0.78
CA SER A 35 7.98 -5.77 1.73
C SER A 35 7.00 -6.47 2.65
N LYS A 36 7.43 -7.60 3.19
CA LYS A 36 6.79 -8.20 4.36
C LYS A 36 7.22 -7.38 5.58
N ASP A 37 6.26 -6.82 6.30
CA ASP A 37 6.51 -5.90 7.43
C ASP A 37 6.99 -6.68 8.67
N ALA A 38 6.34 -7.80 8.95
CA ALA A 38 6.61 -8.62 10.14
C ALA A 38 6.28 -10.09 9.90
N GLU A 39 6.59 -10.95 10.88
CA GLU A 39 6.26 -12.37 10.81
C GLU A 39 4.77 -12.63 10.71
N ASN A 40 4.44 -13.77 10.10
CA ASN A 40 3.05 -14.18 9.94
C ASN A 40 2.48 -14.56 11.30
N ILE A 41 1.33 -14.00 11.65
CA ILE A 41 0.58 -14.38 12.85
C ILE A 41 -0.40 -15.48 12.44
N ARG A 42 -0.48 -16.55 13.24
CA ARG A 42 -1.37 -17.69 12.97
C ARG A 42 -2.36 -17.88 14.11
N TYR A 43 -3.62 -18.11 13.76
CA TYR A 43 -4.69 -18.43 14.70
C TYR A 43 -5.38 -19.73 14.29
N PRO A 44 -5.65 -20.65 15.23
CA PRO A 44 -6.51 -21.79 14.95
C PRO A 44 -7.93 -21.28 14.66
N LYS A 45 -8.53 -21.78 13.59
CA LYS A 45 -9.91 -21.47 13.19
C LYS A 45 -10.75 -22.75 13.33
N PRO A 46 -11.86 -22.71 14.07
CA PRO A 46 -12.75 -23.87 14.16
C PRO A 46 -13.23 -24.30 12.77
N ASN A 47 -13.12 -25.59 12.46
CA ASN A 47 -13.67 -26.18 11.26
C ASN A 47 -14.92 -27.00 11.63
N SER A 48 -15.94 -26.98 10.77
CA SER A 48 -17.11 -27.84 10.92
C SER A 48 -16.80 -29.32 10.69
N ASP A 49 -15.77 -29.60 9.89
CA ASP A 49 -15.26 -30.94 9.62
C ASP A 49 -14.22 -31.32 10.70
N GLN A 50 -14.56 -32.29 11.55
CA GLN A 50 -13.69 -32.75 12.64
C GLN A 50 -12.43 -33.46 12.12
N THR A 51 -12.41 -33.89 10.86
CA THR A 51 -11.24 -34.51 10.22
C THR A 51 -10.25 -33.49 9.67
N LYS A 52 -10.50 -32.19 9.85
CA LYS A 52 -9.68 -31.11 9.28
C LYS A 52 -9.30 -30.07 10.31
N ILE A 53 -8.07 -29.60 10.19
CA ILE A 53 -7.54 -28.49 10.98
C ILE A 53 -7.45 -27.27 10.06
N SER A 54 -8.03 -26.16 10.50
CA SER A 54 -7.97 -24.88 9.79
C SER A 54 -7.15 -23.87 10.57
N THR A 55 -6.21 -23.23 9.88
CA THR A 55 -5.36 -22.18 10.42
C THR A 55 -5.53 -20.92 9.58
N GLU A 56 -5.89 -19.82 10.24
CA GLU A 56 -5.93 -18.50 9.63
C GLU A 56 -4.58 -17.81 9.83
N TYR A 57 -4.01 -17.32 8.75
CA TYR A 57 -2.77 -16.55 8.72
C TYR A 57 -3.08 -15.08 8.46
N PHE A 58 -2.54 -14.22 9.31
CA PHE A 58 -2.46 -12.79 9.11
C PHE A 58 -1.04 -12.48 8.67
N ILE A 59 -0.93 -11.93 7.46
CA ILE A 59 0.36 -11.67 6.81
C ILE A 59 0.48 -10.14 6.71
N PRO A 60 1.28 -9.50 7.59
CA PRO A 60 1.53 -8.07 7.55
C PRO A 60 2.32 -7.70 6.30
N GLU A 61 1.82 -6.74 5.55
CA GLU A 61 2.43 -6.26 4.32
C GLU A 61 2.62 -4.74 4.42
N GLU A 62 3.79 -4.28 3.97
CA GLU A 62 4.07 -2.87 3.82
C GLU A 62 4.41 -2.54 2.37
N ALA A 63 4.11 -1.32 1.95
CA ALA A 63 4.56 -0.79 0.68
C ALA A 63 4.98 0.66 0.83
N LYS A 64 6.09 1.03 0.21
CA LYS A 64 6.53 2.42 0.10
C LYS A 64 5.94 3.02 -1.16
N ILE A 65 5.17 4.09 -1.01
CA ILE A 65 4.51 4.80 -2.10
C ILE A 65 5.17 6.16 -2.26
N SER A 66 5.51 6.50 -3.50
CA SER A 66 5.97 7.84 -3.87
C SER A 66 4.83 8.63 -4.48
N LEU A 67 4.59 9.81 -3.94
CA LEU A 67 3.68 10.81 -4.48
C LEU A 67 4.49 11.89 -5.20
N SER A 68 4.05 12.31 -6.39
CA SER A 68 4.71 13.38 -7.14
C SER A 68 3.70 14.29 -7.80
N PHE A 69 3.89 15.58 -7.62
CA PHE A 69 3.06 16.65 -8.13
C PHE A 69 3.80 17.32 -9.28
N TYR A 70 3.07 17.59 -10.35
CA TYR A 70 3.61 18.15 -11.57
C TYR A 70 2.88 19.44 -11.91
N ASN A 71 3.65 20.45 -12.32
CA ASN A 71 3.10 21.70 -12.83
C ASN A 71 4.01 22.24 -13.94
N ALA A 72 3.40 22.86 -14.94
CA ALA A 72 4.07 23.63 -15.98
C ALA A 72 3.23 24.90 -16.18
N ASN A 73 3.88 26.06 -16.34
CA ASN A 73 3.23 27.36 -16.59
C ASN A 73 2.39 27.96 -15.45
N THR A 74 3.05 28.42 -14.39
CA THR A 74 2.48 29.44 -13.48
C THR A 74 3.57 30.43 -13.07
N GLU A 75 3.21 31.64 -12.61
CA GLU A 75 4.19 32.63 -12.11
C GLU A 75 5.01 32.11 -10.92
N LYS A 76 4.44 31.18 -10.13
CA LYS A 76 5.05 30.57 -8.93
C LYS A 76 4.72 29.07 -8.84
N PRO A 77 5.30 28.25 -9.73
CA PRO A 77 4.91 26.85 -9.88
C PRO A 77 5.31 26.01 -8.66
N LEU A 78 6.46 26.30 -8.04
CA LEU A 78 6.93 25.59 -6.86
C LEU A 78 6.05 25.85 -5.63
N ASP A 79 5.63 27.10 -5.38
CA ASP A 79 4.78 27.43 -4.23
C ASP A 79 3.44 26.67 -4.28
N SER A 80 2.81 26.64 -5.45
CA SER A 80 1.58 25.87 -5.68
C SER A 80 1.78 24.37 -5.47
N LEU A 81 2.91 23.83 -5.93
CA LEU A 81 3.24 22.41 -5.74
C LEU A 81 3.53 22.07 -4.27
N TYR A 82 4.20 22.95 -3.52
CA TYR A 82 4.41 22.78 -2.08
C TYR A 82 3.08 22.82 -1.32
N GLU A 83 2.16 23.73 -1.69
CA GLU A 83 0.83 23.79 -1.10
C GLU A 83 0.05 22.49 -1.34
N LEU A 84 0.06 21.96 -2.57
CA LEU A 84 -0.59 20.69 -2.91
C LEU A 84 0.04 19.52 -2.15
N ALA A 85 1.36 19.46 -2.05
CA ALA A 85 2.07 18.43 -1.30
C ALA A 85 1.71 18.48 0.19
N ASN A 86 1.69 19.67 0.80
CA ASN A 86 1.30 19.86 2.19
C ASN A 86 -0.16 19.47 2.44
N LYS A 87 -1.10 19.91 1.59
CA LYS A 87 -2.51 19.51 1.69
C LYS A 87 -2.70 18.01 1.56
N SER A 88 -1.94 17.36 0.68
CA SER A 88 -2.03 15.91 0.52
C SER A 88 -1.53 15.16 1.76
N ARG A 89 -0.46 15.65 2.39
CA ARG A 89 0.07 15.10 3.64
C ARG A 89 -0.92 15.30 4.78
N GLU A 90 -1.46 16.50 4.93
CA GLU A 90 -2.50 16.82 5.91
C GLU A 90 -3.73 15.92 5.72
N TRP A 91 -4.11 15.63 4.48
CA TRP A 91 -5.20 14.71 4.20
C TRP A 91 -4.89 13.30 4.71
N PHE A 92 -3.69 12.75 4.48
CA PHE A 92 -3.35 11.42 5.00
C PHE A 92 -3.24 11.39 6.53
N GLU A 93 -2.71 12.44 7.15
CA GLU A 93 -2.48 12.50 8.61
C GLU A 93 -3.77 12.80 9.40
N ILE A 94 -4.68 13.62 8.84
CA ILE A 94 -5.83 14.19 9.58
C ILE A 94 -7.16 13.79 8.93
N HIS A 95 -7.47 14.32 7.74
CA HIS A 95 -8.84 14.28 7.19
C HIS A 95 -9.23 12.91 6.63
N GLY A 96 -8.32 12.30 5.87
CA GLY A 96 -8.46 11.00 5.22
C GLY A 96 -8.07 9.81 6.10
N LYS A 97 -7.56 10.04 7.32
CA LYS A 97 -7.13 8.94 8.21
C LYS A 97 -8.23 7.92 8.44
N SER A 98 -9.45 8.37 8.76
CA SER A 98 -10.60 7.49 8.96
C SER A 98 -11.02 6.74 7.69
N GLU A 99 -10.84 7.34 6.51
CA GLU A 99 -11.15 6.71 5.22
C GLU A 99 -10.17 5.56 4.93
N VAL A 100 -8.90 5.77 5.22
CA VAL A 100 -7.84 4.78 4.95
C VAL A 100 -7.85 3.65 5.99
N GLU A 101 -8.16 3.96 7.25
CA GLU A 101 -8.30 2.94 8.30
C GLU A 101 -9.52 2.02 8.07
N LYS A 102 -10.62 2.53 7.50
CA LYS A 102 -11.80 1.71 7.13
C LYS A 102 -11.47 0.59 6.16
N ILE A 103 -10.49 0.78 5.29
CA ILE A 103 -10.04 -0.23 4.32
C ILE A 103 -8.91 -1.11 4.90
N GLY A 104 -8.60 -0.99 6.19
CA GLY A 104 -7.58 -1.79 6.88
C GLY A 104 -6.15 -1.39 6.56
N ILE A 105 -5.94 -0.15 6.12
CA ILE A 105 -4.62 0.39 5.78
C ILE A 105 -4.26 1.47 6.79
N VAL A 106 -3.00 1.49 7.21
CA VAL A 106 -2.39 2.56 8.02
C VAL A 106 -1.33 3.25 7.16
N VAL A 107 -1.31 4.57 7.20
CA VAL A 107 -0.32 5.40 6.49
C VAL A 107 0.63 6.00 7.51
N ASP A 108 1.94 5.83 7.31
CA ASP A 108 2.97 6.39 8.17
C ASP A 108 4.27 6.69 7.40
N ASP A 109 5.33 7.06 8.14
CA ASP A 109 6.69 7.28 7.61
C ASP A 109 6.76 8.25 6.41
N PHE A 110 6.24 9.46 6.60
CA PHE A 110 6.32 10.52 5.58
C PHE A 110 7.74 11.08 5.47
N SER A 111 8.33 10.98 4.28
CA SER A 111 9.60 11.63 3.97
C SER A 111 9.48 13.15 3.91
N SER A 112 10.63 13.82 3.85
CA SER A 112 10.66 15.24 3.47
C SER A 112 10.12 15.43 2.06
N ILE A 113 9.50 16.60 1.83
CA ILE A 113 9.08 17.04 0.51
C ILE A 113 10.32 17.53 -0.24
N GLN A 114 10.56 16.95 -1.41
CA GLN A 114 11.74 17.21 -2.23
C GLN A 114 11.35 17.82 -3.57
N ASP A 115 12.13 18.80 -4.01
CA ASP A 115 12.11 19.29 -5.38
C ASP A 115 12.84 18.30 -6.29
N ARG A 116 12.16 17.89 -7.35
CA ARG A 116 12.60 16.92 -8.36
C ARG A 116 12.42 17.51 -9.77
N THR A 117 12.39 18.83 -9.89
CA THR A 117 12.18 19.57 -11.14
C THR A 117 13.16 19.13 -12.21
N THR A 118 12.64 18.92 -13.42
CA THR A 118 13.44 18.49 -14.58
C THR A 118 13.32 19.51 -15.72
N LEU A 119 14.43 19.72 -16.42
CA LEU A 119 14.44 20.50 -17.65
C LEU A 119 14.14 19.56 -18.82
N LEU A 120 12.99 19.75 -19.47
CA LEU A 120 12.60 19.02 -20.68
C LEU A 120 12.86 19.92 -21.88
N ASP A 121 14.06 19.78 -22.45
CA ASP A 121 14.52 20.50 -23.64
C ASP A 121 14.47 22.03 -23.48
N VAL A 122 13.35 22.66 -23.83
CA VAL A 122 13.15 24.13 -23.77
C VAL A 122 12.21 24.55 -22.63
N VAL A 123 11.53 23.62 -21.96
CA VAL A 123 10.51 23.90 -20.93
C VAL A 123 10.84 23.19 -19.63
N TYR A 124 10.73 23.91 -18.51
CA TYR A 124 10.81 23.30 -17.18
C TYR A 124 9.51 22.56 -16.84
N GLU A 125 9.63 21.30 -16.42
CA GLU A 125 8.57 20.58 -15.75
C GLU A 125 8.88 20.57 -14.25
N TYR A 126 8.14 21.39 -13.50
CA TYR A 126 8.31 21.47 -12.07
C TYR A 126 7.71 20.24 -11.42
N GLN A 127 8.50 19.59 -10.57
CA GLN A 127 8.08 18.38 -9.89
C GLN A 127 8.45 18.47 -8.43
N ILE A 128 7.47 18.23 -7.55
CA ILE A 128 7.69 18.07 -6.12
C ILE A 128 7.14 16.72 -5.69
N GLY A 129 7.79 16.04 -4.74
CA GLY A 129 7.28 14.78 -4.24
C GLY A 129 7.76 14.44 -2.85
N PHE A 130 7.05 13.52 -2.24
CA PHE A 130 7.44 12.87 -1.00
C PHE A 130 7.01 11.41 -1.07
N ASP A 131 7.63 10.61 -0.22
CA ASP A 131 7.33 9.20 -0.10
C ASP A 131 6.69 8.95 1.26
N PHE A 132 5.84 7.95 1.34
CA PHE A 132 5.24 7.49 2.58
C PHE A 132 5.08 5.98 2.55
N ARG A 133 4.92 5.39 3.72
CA ARG A 133 4.66 3.97 3.85
C ARG A 133 3.19 3.71 4.10
N ILE A 134 2.69 2.66 3.48
CA ILE A 134 1.40 2.06 3.82
C ILE A 134 1.64 0.69 4.44
N ARG A 135 0.89 0.39 5.49
CA ARG A 135 0.89 -0.90 6.18
C ARG A 135 -0.52 -1.47 6.17
N GLY A 136 -0.62 -2.77 5.96
CA GLY A 136 -1.87 -3.51 6.01
C GLY A 136 -1.60 -4.96 6.32
N PHE A 137 -2.63 -5.78 6.23
CA PHE A 137 -2.49 -7.22 6.34
C PHE A 137 -3.39 -7.90 5.31
N ARG A 138 -2.96 -9.05 4.82
CA ARG A 138 -3.85 -9.98 4.11
C ARG A 138 -4.12 -11.20 4.97
N LYS A 139 -5.32 -11.75 4.80
CA LYS A 139 -5.72 -13.01 5.41
C LYS A 139 -5.52 -14.14 4.42
N ALA A 140 -5.00 -15.27 4.90
CA ALA A 140 -4.93 -16.51 4.13
C ALA A 140 -5.37 -17.66 5.03
N GLU A 141 -6.10 -18.62 4.47
CA GLU A 141 -6.57 -19.79 5.21
C GLU A 141 -5.88 -21.04 4.65
N LEU A 142 -5.38 -21.87 5.57
CA LEU A 142 -4.85 -23.18 5.25
C LEU A 142 -5.70 -24.22 5.95
N VAL A 143 -6.20 -25.18 5.18
CA VAL A 143 -6.94 -26.34 5.68
C VAL A 143 -6.10 -27.58 5.39
N VAL A 144 -5.80 -28.34 6.43
CA VAL A 144 -5.06 -29.60 6.34
C VAL A 144 -5.88 -30.71 6.99
N ASP A 145 -5.71 -31.94 6.51
CA ASP A 145 -6.33 -33.10 7.13
C ASP A 145 -5.70 -33.35 8.51
N ALA A 146 -6.55 -33.60 9.50
CA ALA A 146 -6.14 -33.96 10.83
C ALA A 146 -5.58 -35.39 10.78
N ILE A 147 -4.35 -35.57 11.25
CA ILE A 147 -3.79 -36.90 11.44
C ILE A 147 -4.46 -37.48 12.69
N ASP A 148 -5.22 -38.56 12.51
CA ASP A 148 -5.65 -39.40 13.62
C ASP A 148 -4.44 -40.19 14.13
N LEU A 149 -3.89 -39.76 15.26
CA LEU A 149 -2.73 -40.38 15.89
C LEU A 149 -2.99 -41.84 16.28
N GLU A 150 -4.20 -42.20 16.73
CA GLU A 150 -4.52 -43.57 17.12
C GLU A 150 -4.62 -44.49 15.90
N SER A 151 -5.35 -44.07 14.87
CA SER A 151 -5.44 -44.84 13.63
C SER A 151 -4.09 -44.95 12.92
N THR A 152 -3.28 -43.89 12.94
CA THR A 152 -1.95 -43.90 12.30
C THR A 152 -0.99 -44.82 13.05
N PHE A 153 -0.95 -44.73 14.39
CA PHE A 153 -0.09 -45.57 15.23
C PHE A 153 -0.40 -47.07 15.08
N ASN A 154 -1.69 -47.42 15.00
CA ASN A 154 -2.13 -48.81 14.83
C ASN A 154 -1.93 -49.36 13.41
N SER A 155 -1.72 -48.49 12.42
CA SER A 155 -1.47 -48.87 11.02
C SER A 155 0.02 -49.06 10.67
N ILE A 156 0.92 -48.70 11.59
CA ILE A 156 2.36 -48.91 11.43
C ILE A 156 2.66 -50.36 11.81
N ASP A 157 3.16 -51.15 10.88
CA ASP A 157 3.71 -52.48 11.17
C ASP A 157 5.02 -52.31 11.94
N TRP A 158 4.95 -52.49 13.26
CA TRP A 158 6.10 -52.45 14.17
C TRP A 158 6.96 -53.73 14.12
N GLU A 159 6.64 -54.69 13.24
CA GLU A 159 7.29 -56.02 13.17
C GLU A 159 8.67 -56.05 12.47
N ASN A 160 9.49 -55.00 12.59
CA ASN A 160 10.90 -55.08 12.17
C ASN A 160 11.82 -54.45 13.23
N GLU A 161 11.99 -55.14 14.36
CA GLU A 161 13.19 -55.05 15.22
C GLU A 161 13.80 -56.44 15.44
#